data_AF-A0A3C0FWD6-F1
#
_entry.id   AF-A0A3C0FWD6-F1
#
_cell.length_a   1.000
_cell.length_b   1.000
_cell.length_c   1.000
_cell.angle_alpha   90.00
_cell.angle_beta   90.00
_cell.angle_gamma   90.00
#
_symmetry.space_group_name_H-M   'P 1'
#
loop_
_entity.id
_entity.type
_entity.pdbx_description
1 polymer ?
#
loop_
_entity_poly.entity_id
_entity_poly.type
_entity_poly.pdbx_seq_one_letter_code
_entity_poly.pdbx_strand_id
1 'polypeptide(L)'
;MKPANAAAKWARALFVIGMVGILSGCAALQPSGNSVTGSVSYRERIALSPDNTFLVVRLLDVSRADAPSVEIAALRQPVSNPPMVFVLPYDADDIDPRMTYVIEAKIVNADGDLLFRNDQAYPVLTRDAPSDVDILVRKIARTQGNGSSKGNASAIDNHVAAIEARLPDMRVIPGQYSASDHTVTYNAYISPKGEPVLVDEHRDLGDYGTSDVKLYYRNGQLLRFAEDAKRVNYGGSNDDQPLQYTLKLDFAQGRFAS
;
A
#
# COMPACT_ATOMS: atom_id res chain seq x y z
N MET A 1 -78.51 49.91 -42.43
CA MET A 1 -77.85 51.03 -41.74
C MET A 1 -76.36 50.70 -41.54
N LYS A 2 -75.52 51.73 -41.36
CA LYS A 2 -74.05 51.68 -41.08
C LYS A 2 -73.67 50.77 -39.88
N PRO A 3 -72.37 50.44 -39.65
CA PRO A 3 -71.14 50.60 -40.46
C PRO A 3 -70.53 49.18 -40.77
N ALA A 4 -69.24 48.87 -41.00
CA ALA A 4 -67.98 49.64 -41.02
C ALA A 4 -66.86 49.03 -41.92
N ASN A 5 -65.92 49.90 -42.29
CA ASN A 5 -64.46 49.78 -42.52
C ASN A 5 -63.80 48.39 -42.30
N ALA A 6 -63.02 47.80 -43.23
CA ALA A 6 -61.91 48.26 -44.08
C ALA A 6 -60.51 47.93 -43.51
N ALA A 7 -59.63 47.38 -44.38
CA ALA A 7 -58.16 47.38 -44.33
C ALA A 7 -57.46 46.75 -43.10
N ALA A 8 -56.27 46.14 -43.21
CA ALA A 8 -55.54 45.60 -44.35
C ALA A 8 -54.48 44.59 -43.82
N LYS A 9 -53.88 43.83 -44.74
CA LYS A 9 -52.87 42.78 -44.55
C LYS A 9 -51.69 43.15 -43.62
N TRP A 10 -51.57 42.45 -42.48
CA TRP A 10 -50.36 42.23 -41.68
C TRP A 10 -50.43 40.77 -41.18
N ALA A 11 -49.38 39.95 -41.09
CA ALA A 11 -48.00 40.08 -41.56
C ALA A 11 -47.57 38.73 -42.20
N ARG A 12 -46.46 38.74 -42.96
CA ARG A 12 -45.92 37.53 -43.59
C ARG A 12 -45.03 36.73 -42.64
N ALA A 13 -45.09 35.41 -42.84
CA ALA A 13 -44.02 34.41 -42.65
C ALA A 13 -43.81 33.77 -41.26
N LEU A 14 -43.78 32.43 -41.31
CA LEU A 14 -42.89 31.50 -40.59
C LEU A 14 -42.89 31.53 -39.04
N PHE A 15 -43.59 30.56 -38.45
CA PHE A 15 -42.98 29.66 -37.45
C PHE A 15 -43.81 28.37 -37.25
N VAL A 16 -43.61 27.37 -38.11
CA VAL A 16 -44.06 25.99 -37.90
C VAL A 16 -42.91 25.06 -38.29
N ILE A 17 -42.12 24.66 -37.29
CA ILE A 17 -41.18 23.53 -37.19
C ILE A 17 -40.53 23.68 -35.81
N GLY A 18 -40.37 22.59 -35.04
CA GLY A 18 -39.66 22.67 -33.76
C GLY A 18 -40.02 21.65 -32.66
N MET A 19 -40.71 20.54 -32.97
CA MET A 19 -41.01 19.50 -31.98
C MET A 19 -40.83 18.08 -32.56
N VAL A 20 -39.58 17.65 -32.73
CA VAL A 20 -39.10 16.24 -32.71
C VAL A 20 -37.57 16.29 -32.55
N GLY A 21 -36.97 15.44 -31.71
CA GLY A 21 -35.57 15.02 -31.91
C GLY A 21 -34.48 15.46 -30.92
N ILE A 22 -34.74 15.62 -29.62
CA ILE A 22 -33.66 15.68 -28.61
C ILE A 22 -33.59 14.34 -27.86
N LEU A 23 -32.98 13.33 -28.47
CA LEU A 23 -32.69 12.01 -27.85
C LEU A 23 -31.69 11.19 -28.68
N SER A 24 -30.58 11.83 -29.10
CA SER A 24 -29.40 11.18 -29.70
C SER A 24 -28.23 12.17 -29.68
N GLY A 25 -27.12 11.91 -29.00
CA GLY A 25 -26.92 10.91 -27.96
C GLY A 25 -25.62 11.21 -27.23
N CYS A 26 -25.51 10.78 -25.97
CA CYS A 26 -24.19 10.52 -25.39
C CYS A 26 -23.61 9.30 -26.09
N ALA A 27 -23.07 9.49 -27.30
CA ALA A 27 -22.03 8.61 -27.80
C ALA A 27 -20.90 8.70 -26.78
N ALA A 28 -20.78 7.66 -25.95
CA ALA A 28 -19.76 7.61 -24.92
C ALA A 28 -18.40 7.88 -25.57
N LEU A 29 -17.50 8.55 -24.81
CA LEU A 29 -16.07 8.37 -25.03
C LEU A 29 -15.76 6.91 -24.67
N GLN A 30 -16.05 5.99 -25.59
CA GLN A 30 -15.46 4.67 -25.57
C GLN A 30 -13.96 4.90 -25.77
N PRO A 31 -13.09 4.51 -24.83
CA PRO A 31 -11.66 4.57 -25.07
C PRO A 31 -11.37 3.67 -26.26
N SER A 32 -10.97 4.26 -27.38
CA SER A 32 -10.65 3.56 -28.64
C SER A 32 -9.26 2.92 -28.59
N GLY A 33 -8.94 2.34 -27.45
CA GLY A 33 -7.67 1.68 -27.15
C GLY A 33 -7.92 0.31 -26.56
N ASN A 34 -6.92 -0.56 -26.64
CA ASN A 34 -7.04 -1.89 -26.09
C ASN A 34 -7.19 -1.82 -24.56
N SER A 35 -7.94 -2.77 -23.98
CA SER A 35 -8.11 -2.84 -22.53
C SER A 35 -8.20 -4.28 -22.03
N VAL A 36 -7.80 -4.48 -20.78
CA VAL A 36 -8.14 -5.65 -19.98
C VAL A 36 -9.35 -5.28 -19.13
N THR A 37 -10.42 -6.06 -19.23
CA THR A 37 -11.60 -5.92 -18.38
C THR A 37 -11.60 -6.97 -17.28
N GLY A 38 -12.47 -6.80 -16.29
CA GLY A 38 -12.67 -7.83 -15.30
C GLY A 38 -13.43 -7.36 -14.07
N SER A 39 -13.55 -8.29 -13.12
CA SER A 39 -14.16 -8.03 -11.82
C SER A 39 -13.21 -8.40 -10.68
N VAL A 40 -13.27 -7.66 -9.57
CA VAL A 40 -12.49 -7.94 -8.36
C VAL A 40 -13.44 -8.24 -7.20
N SER A 41 -13.30 -9.44 -6.64
CA SER A 41 -14.13 -9.96 -5.54
C SER A 41 -13.27 -10.45 -4.38
N TYR A 42 -13.85 -10.47 -3.17
CA TYR A 42 -13.24 -11.07 -1.98
C TYR A 42 -14.28 -11.90 -1.20
N ARG A 43 -13.83 -12.94 -0.49
CA ARG A 43 -14.74 -13.91 0.19
C ARG A 43 -15.25 -13.45 1.56
N GLU A 44 -14.63 -12.44 2.14
CA GLU A 44 -14.90 -12.01 3.51
C GLU A 44 -16.07 -11.04 3.59
N ARG A 45 -16.97 -11.25 4.55
CA ARG A 45 -18.13 -10.36 4.80
C ARG A 45 -17.72 -9.15 5.63
N ILE A 46 -16.78 -8.35 5.11
CA ILE A 46 -16.31 -7.10 5.73
C ILE A 46 -16.65 -5.96 4.78
N ALA A 47 -17.38 -4.96 5.27
CA ALA A 47 -17.57 -3.72 4.53
C ALA A 47 -16.24 -2.94 4.53
N LEU A 48 -15.70 -2.67 3.34
CA LEU A 48 -14.63 -1.69 3.17
C LEU A 48 -15.24 -0.30 3.24
N SER A 49 -14.62 0.63 3.98
CA SER A 49 -15.09 2.02 4.01
C SER A 49 -14.67 2.70 2.70
N PRO A 50 -15.60 3.06 1.79
CA PRO A 50 -15.26 3.53 0.45
C PRO A 50 -14.49 4.85 0.47
N ASP A 51 -14.71 5.68 1.49
CA ASP A 51 -14.13 7.01 1.63
C ASP A 51 -12.59 6.99 1.73
N ASN A 52 -12.02 5.93 2.32
CA ASN A 52 -10.60 5.81 2.63
C ASN A 52 -9.93 4.56 2.03
N THR A 53 -10.54 3.88 1.05
CA THR A 53 -9.92 2.69 0.42
C THR A 53 -10.04 2.67 -1.10
N PHE A 54 -8.99 2.18 -1.76
CA PHE A 54 -8.81 2.23 -3.21
C PHE A 54 -8.45 0.86 -3.77
N LEU A 55 -9.12 0.48 -4.85
CA LEU A 55 -8.71 -0.63 -5.70
C LEU A 55 -7.62 -0.15 -6.66
N VAL A 56 -6.48 -0.83 -6.66
CA VAL A 56 -5.39 -0.65 -7.61
C VAL A 56 -5.24 -1.93 -8.43
N VAL A 57 -5.31 -1.81 -9.76
CA VAL A 57 -5.13 -2.91 -10.71
C VAL A 57 -3.96 -2.58 -11.63
N ARG A 58 -3.02 -3.50 -11.83
CA ARG A 58 -1.81 -3.31 -12.64
C ARG A 58 -1.63 -4.47 -13.61
N LEU A 59 -1.29 -4.14 -14.86
CA LEU A 59 -0.84 -5.09 -15.88
C LEU A 59 0.69 -5.18 -15.80
N LEU A 60 1.20 -6.39 -15.55
CA LEU A 60 2.62 -6.64 -15.33
C LEU A 60 3.17 -7.65 -16.34
N ASP A 61 4.33 -7.37 -16.94
CA ASP A 61 5.15 -8.39 -17.61
C ASP A 61 5.94 -9.20 -16.56
N VAL A 62 5.75 -10.53 -16.61
CA VAL A 62 6.43 -11.53 -15.77
C VAL A 62 7.21 -12.54 -16.61
N SER A 63 7.56 -12.20 -17.85
CA SER A 63 8.38 -13.02 -18.76
C SER A 63 9.75 -13.42 -18.19
N ARG A 64 10.32 -12.60 -17.29
CA ARG A 64 11.63 -12.77 -16.66
C ARG A 64 11.47 -13.28 -15.23
N ALA A 65 11.75 -14.57 -15.01
CA ALA A 65 11.61 -15.19 -13.69
C ALA A 65 12.53 -14.58 -12.61
N ASP A 66 13.73 -14.12 -13.00
CA ASP A 66 14.77 -13.63 -12.09
C ASP A 66 14.88 -12.08 -12.04
N ALA A 67 13.89 -11.36 -12.58
CA ALA A 67 13.89 -9.89 -12.61
C ALA A 67 12.59 -9.31 -12.02
N PRO A 68 12.60 -8.06 -11.51
CA PRO A 68 11.39 -7.36 -11.13
C PRO A 68 10.40 -7.27 -12.31
N SER A 69 9.12 -7.51 -12.04
CA SER A 69 8.06 -7.40 -13.04
C SER A 69 7.91 -5.96 -13.54
N VAL A 70 7.77 -5.78 -14.84
CA VAL A 70 7.63 -4.45 -15.46
C VAL A 70 6.15 -4.07 -15.48
N GLU A 71 5.82 -2.86 -15.02
CA GLU A 71 4.45 -2.33 -15.12
C GLU A 71 4.22 -1.79 -16.53
N ILE A 72 3.15 -2.27 -17.17
CA ILE A 72 2.69 -1.82 -18.50
C ILE A 72 1.58 -0.78 -18.35
N ALA A 73 0.63 -1.02 -17.44
CA ALA A 73 -0.48 -0.12 -17.17
C ALA A 73 -0.95 -0.25 -15.73
N ALA A 74 -1.50 0.83 -15.17
CA ALA A 74 -2.13 0.84 -13.86
C ALA A 74 -3.42 1.66 -13.82
N LEU A 75 -4.38 1.17 -13.04
CA LEU A 75 -5.63 1.85 -12.69
C LEU A 75 -5.72 1.96 -11.17
N ARG A 76 -6.16 3.12 -10.67
CA ARG A 76 -6.51 3.33 -9.26
C ARG A 76 -7.90 3.96 -9.19
N GLN A 77 -8.85 3.29 -8.55
CA GLN A 77 -10.22 3.77 -8.38
C GLN A 77 -10.68 3.59 -6.92
N PRO A 78 -11.66 4.38 -6.42
CA PRO A 78 -12.30 4.11 -5.13
C PRO A 78 -12.90 2.70 -5.12
N VAL A 79 -12.90 2.03 -3.96
CA VAL A 79 -13.59 0.73 -3.86
C VAL A 79 -15.11 0.92 -3.95
N SER A 80 -15.78 -0.10 -4.46
CA SER A 80 -17.23 -0.24 -4.43
C SER A 80 -17.62 -1.60 -3.82
N ASN A 81 -18.91 -1.88 -3.71
CA ASN A 81 -19.36 -3.20 -3.27
C ASN A 81 -18.88 -4.28 -4.26
N PRO A 82 -18.27 -5.39 -3.80
CA PRO A 82 -17.86 -6.47 -4.69
C PRO A 82 -19.09 -7.12 -5.36
N PRO A 83 -19.00 -7.55 -6.64
CA PRO A 83 -17.82 -7.49 -7.50
C PRO A 83 -17.50 -6.06 -8.02
N MET A 84 -16.26 -5.63 -7.83
CA MET A 84 -15.79 -4.33 -8.31
C MET A 84 -15.30 -4.46 -9.77
N VAL A 85 -16.05 -3.92 -10.73
CA VAL A 85 -15.66 -3.94 -12.14
C VAL A 85 -14.52 -2.97 -12.42
N PHE A 86 -13.58 -3.34 -13.30
CA PHE A 86 -12.52 -2.47 -13.78
C PHE A 86 -12.38 -2.54 -15.32
N VAL A 87 -11.83 -1.46 -15.89
CA VAL A 87 -11.39 -1.40 -17.28
C VAL A 87 -9.98 -0.80 -17.26
N LEU A 88 -8.97 -1.60 -17.58
CA LEU A 88 -7.58 -1.21 -17.59
C LEU A 88 -7.12 -1.00 -19.04
N PRO A 89 -7.10 0.24 -19.56
CA PRO A 89 -6.56 0.51 -20.89
C PRO A 89 -5.05 0.29 -20.92
N TYR A 90 -4.52 -0.15 -22.07
CA TYR A 90 -3.09 -0.35 -22.31
C TYR A 90 -2.74 0.01 -23.78
N ASP A 91 -1.48 0.32 -24.05
CA ASP A 91 -1.00 0.51 -25.42
C ASP A 91 -0.66 -0.84 -26.06
N ALA A 92 -1.15 -1.08 -27.28
CA ALA A 92 -0.89 -2.32 -28.00
C ALA A 92 0.60 -2.45 -28.39
N ASP A 93 1.31 -1.34 -28.56
CA ASP A 93 2.74 -1.34 -28.91
C ASP A 93 3.64 -1.79 -27.74
N ASP A 94 3.15 -1.76 -26.50
CA ASP A 94 3.84 -2.29 -25.31
C ASP A 94 3.71 -3.83 -25.14
N ILE A 95 2.94 -4.50 -26.01
CA ILE A 95 2.64 -5.94 -25.93
C ILE A 95 3.47 -6.76 -26.93
N ASP A 96 4.49 -7.47 -26.44
CA ASP A 96 5.19 -8.52 -27.21
C ASP A 96 4.46 -9.87 -27.02
N PRO A 97 3.93 -10.49 -28.09
CA PRO A 97 3.24 -11.79 -28.05
C PRO A 97 4.05 -12.95 -27.44
N ARG A 98 5.38 -12.83 -27.33
CA ARG A 98 6.28 -13.82 -26.73
C ARG A 98 6.28 -13.81 -25.20
N MET A 99 5.93 -12.67 -24.60
CA MET A 99 6.05 -12.41 -23.17
C MET A 99 4.88 -13.03 -22.38
N THR A 100 4.75 -12.69 -21.11
CA THR A 100 3.66 -13.22 -20.27
C THR A 100 3.16 -12.11 -19.37
N TYR A 101 1.92 -11.72 -19.59
CA TYR A 101 1.29 -10.63 -18.86
C TYR A 101 0.33 -11.18 -17.81
N VAL A 102 0.34 -10.58 -16.62
CA VAL A 102 -0.55 -10.94 -15.51
C VAL A 102 -1.15 -9.69 -14.86
N ILE A 103 -2.32 -9.86 -14.24
CA ILE A 103 -2.92 -8.82 -13.42
C ILE A 103 -2.52 -8.95 -11.93
N GLU A 104 -1.99 -7.86 -11.37
CA GLU A 104 -1.92 -7.61 -9.93
C GLU A 104 -3.11 -6.72 -9.53
N ALA A 105 -4.01 -7.25 -8.68
CA ALA A 105 -5.09 -6.49 -8.05
C ALA A 105 -4.86 -6.40 -6.55
N LYS A 106 -4.91 -5.17 -6.02
CA LYS A 106 -4.75 -4.90 -4.59
C LYS A 106 -5.72 -3.84 -4.10
N ILE A 107 -6.13 -3.94 -2.85
CA ILE A 107 -6.89 -2.89 -2.16
C ILE A 107 -5.97 -2.27 -1.11
N VAL A 108 -5.87 -0.95 -1.12
CA VAL A 108 -5.06 -0.15 -0.18
C VAL A 108 -5.94 0.86 0.56
N ASN A 109 -5.52 1.31 1.76
CA ASN A 109 -6.14 2.48 2.40
C ASN A 109 -5.59 3.81 1.82
N ALA A 110 -6.05 4.93 2.37
CA ALA A 110 -5.56 6.26 2.03
C ALA A 110 -4.08 6.47 2.40
N ASP A 111 -3.63 5.82 3.48
CA ASP A 111 -2.25 5.91 4.00
C ASP A 111 -1.24 5.08 3.18
N GLY A 112 -1.72 4.17 2.32
CA GLY A 112 -0.92 3.31 1.44
C GLY A 112 -0.81 1.85 1.90
N ASP A 113 -1.31 1.52 3.10
CA ASP A 113 -1.32 0.16 3.65
C ASP A 113 -2.06 -0.81 2.73
N LEU A 114 -1.43 -1.96 2.48
CA LEU A 114 -2.05 -3.06 1.76
C LEU A 114 -3.11 -3.75 2.65
N LEU A 115 -4.32 -3.92 2.12
CA LEU A 115 -5.44 -4.58 2.81
C LEU A 115 -5.80 -5.92 2.17
N PHE A 116 -5.86 -5.96 0.84
CA PHE A 116 -6.17 -7.15 0.04
C PHE A 116 -5.23 -7.24 -1.14
N ARG A 117 -4.91 -8.46 -1.59
CA ARG A 117 -4.09 -8.72 -2.78
C ARG A 117 -4.52 -10.04 -3.43
N ASN A 118 -4.33 -10.19 -4.74
CA ASN A 118 -4.31 -11.52 -5.34
C ASN A 118 -2.98 -12.25 -5.08
N ASP A 119 -3.08 -13.54 -4.77
CA ASP A 119 -1.97 -14.47 -4.54
C ASP A 119 -1.90 -15.57 -5.61
N GLN A 120 -2.85 -15.59 -6.53
CA GLN A 120 -2.85 -16.38 -7.76
C GLN A 120 -2.53 -15.45 -8.93
N ALA A 121 -1.74 -15.95 -9.90
CA ALA A 121 -1.54 -15.25 -11.17
C ALA A 121 -2.81 -15.32 -12.01
N TYR A 122 -3.16 -14.19 -12.64
CA TYR A 122 -4.25 -14.09 -13.62
C TYR A 122 -3.62 -13.68 -14.97
N PRO A 123 -3.21 -14.65 -15.81
CA PRO A 123 -2.63 -14.37 -17.11
C PRO A 123 -3.63 -13.70 -18.05
N VAL A 124 -3.15 -12.78 -18.89
CA VAL A 124 -3.97 -12.05 -19.87
C VAL A 124 -3.22 -11.82 -21.18
N LEU A 125 -3.97 -11.49 -22.23
CA LEU A 125 -3.53 -11.01 -23.56
C LEU A 125 -2.73 -11.98 -24.45
N THR A 126 -1.85 -12.81 -23.89
CA THR A 126 -0.91 -13.66 -24.64
C THR A 126 -1.07 -15.13 -24.26
N ARG A 127 -0.56 -16.04 -25.11
CA ARG A 127 -0.60 -17.51 -24.87
C ARG A 127 -2.02 -18.03 -24.63
N ASP A 128 -2.94 -17.60 -25.48
CA ASP A 128 -4.38 -17.91 -25.44
C ASP A 128 -5.11 -17.47 -24.14
N ALA A 129 -4.48 -16.61 -23.33
CA ALA A 129 -5.11 -16.02 -22.15
C ALA A 129 -6.14 -14.93 -22.54
N PRO A 130 -7.26 -14.82 -21.80
CA PRO A 130 -8.33 -13.88 -22.13
C PRO A 130 -7.91 -12.42 -21.87
N SER A 131 -8.68 -11.48 -22.42
CA SER A 131 -8.63 -10.06 -22.07
C SER A 131 -9.64 -9.67 -20.98
N ASP A 132 -10.39 -10.64 -20.45
CA ASP A 132 -11.39 -10.46 -19.38
C ASP A 132 -11.12 -11.46 -18.25
N VAL A 133 -11.10 -11.00 -16.99
CA VAL A 133 -10.71 -11.82 -15.84
C VAL A 133 -11.52 -11.55 -14.57
N ASP A 134 -12.01 -12.63 -13.93
CA ASP A 134 -12.59 -12.60 -12.59
C ASP A 134 -11.52 -12.86 -11.53
N ILE A 135 -11.16 -11.82 -10.79
CA ILE A 135 -10.05 -11.82 -9.83
C ILE A 135 -10.56 -11.95 -8.42
N LEU A 136 -10.16 -13.03 -7.74
CA LEU A 136 -10.35 -13.17 -6.32
C LEU A 136 -9.15 -12.61 -5.56
N VAL A 137 -9.32 -11.44 -4.94
CA VAL A 137 -8.36 -10.92 -3.95
C VAL A 137 -8.68 -11.53 -2.58
N ARG A 138 -7.64 -11.88 -1.85
CA ARG A 138 -7.76 -12.29 -0.45
C ARG A 138 -7.35 -11.12 0.42
N LYS A 139 -7.95 -11.00 1.60
CA LYS A 139 -7.39 -10.10 2.61
C LYS A 139 -5.98 -10.60 2.86
N ILE A 140 -4.99 -9.73 2.70
CA ILE A 140 -3.73 -10.08 3.33
C ILE A 140 -4.05 -10.05 4.81
N ALA A 141 -3.82 -11.17 5.50
CA ALA A 141 -3.69 -11.07 6.93
C ALA A 141 -2.63 -9.99 7.15
N ARG A 142 -3.04 -8.85 7.71
CA ARG A 142 -2.11 -8.06 8.49
C ARG A 142 -1.62 -9.06 9.53
N THR A 143 -0.43 -9.59 9.27
CA THR A 143 0.55 -9.79 10.31
C THR A 143 1.10 -8.38 10.62
N GLN A 144 0.29 -7.41 11.11
CA GLN A 144 -0.05 -7.42 12.55
C GLN A 144 0.55 -8.64 13.23
N GLY A 145 1.84 -8.53 13.57
CA GLY A 145 2.33 -9.27 14.72
C GLY A 145 1.30 -9.07 15.81
N ASN A 146 0.59 -10.15 16.17
CA ASN A 146 -0.55 -10.10 17.08
C ASN A 146 -0.06 -9.90 18.53
N GLY A 147 0.62 -8.79 18.78
CA GLY A 147 0.47 -8.04 20.02
C GLY A 147 -0.94 -7.45 19.97
N SER A 148 -1.95 -8.07 20.55
CA SER A 148 -1.91 -8.47 21.96
C SER A 148 -2.64 -9.77 22.27
N SER A 149 -2.09 -10.92 21.88
CA SER A 149 -2.27 -12.10 22.73
C SER A 149 -1.36 -11.95 23.94
N LYS A 150 -1.94 -11.77 25.14
CA LYS A 150 -1.20 -11.59 26.41
C LYS A 150 -0.11 -12.65 26.64
N GLY A 151 -0.33 -13.87 26.14
CA GLY A 151 0.65 -14.95 26.22
C GLY A 151 1.91 -14.75 25.35
N ASN A 152 1.80 -14.13 24.17
CA ASN A 152 2.96 -13.89 23.30
C ASN A 152 3.82 -12.72 23.83
N ALA A 153 3.19 -11.62 24.23
CA ALA A 153 3.90 -10.50 24.87
C ALA A 153 4.67 -10.98 26.13
N SER A 154 4.02 -11.78 26.99
CA SER A 154 4.68 -12.40 28.15
C SER A 154 5.83 -13.33 27.75
N ALA A 155 5.71 -14.12 26.67
CA ALA A 155 6.80 -14.98 26.20
C ALA A 155 7.99 -14.17 25.67
N ILE A 156 7.77 -13.03 25.01
CA ILE A 156 8.82 -12.12 24.54
C ILE A 156 9.46 -11.41 25.74
N ASP A 157 8.67 -10.86 26.66
CA ASP A 157 9.17 -10.22 27.89
C ASP A 157 10.03 -11.19 28.73
N ASN A 158 9.59 -12.43 28.90
CA ASN A 158 10.37 -13.48 29.58
C ASN A 158 11.69 -13.80 28.84
N HIS A 159 11.69 -13.79 27.50
CA HIS A 159 12.90 -14.04 26.72
C HIS A 159 13.89 -12.88 26.79
N VAL A 160 13.40 -11.64 26.73
CA VAL A 160 14.17 -10.41 26.91
C VAL A 160 14.82 -10.38 28.29
N ALA A 161 14.05 -10.62 29.36
CA ALA A 161 14.58 -10.71 30.71
C ALA A 161 15.65 -11.81 30.87
N ALA A 162 15.48 -12.95 30.18
CA ALA A 162 16.47 -14.04 30.17
C ALA A 162 17.74 -13.73 29.37
N ILE A 163 17.70 -12.82 28.40
CA ILE A 163 18.89 -12.26 27.73
C ILE A 163 19.57 -11.28 28.69
N GLU A 164 18.82 -10.30 29.23
CA GLU A 164 19.34 -9.25 30.11
C GLU A 164 20.04 -9.82 31.37
N ALA A 165 19.43 -10.79 32.02
CA ALA A 165 20.00 -11.47 33.19
C ALA A 165 21.32 -12.23 32.92
N ARG A 166 21.67 -12.44 31.63
CA ARG A 166 22.84 -13.20 31.19
C ARG A 166 23.88 -12.35 30.46
N LEU A 167 23.64 -11.05 30.25
CA LEU A 167 24.59 -10.15 29.58
C LEU A 167 26.01 -10.17 30.18
N PRO A 168 26.21 -10.28 31.52
CA PRO A 168 27.55 -10.36 32.10
C PRO A 168 28.37 -11.58 31.66
N ASP A 169 27.71 -12.68 31.28
CA ASP A 169 28.34 -13.93 30.85
C ASP A 169 28.57 -13.99 29.33
N MET A 170 28.10 -12.99 28.57
CA MET A 170 28.14 -12.99 27.10
C MET A 170 29.41 -12.35 26.56
N ARG A 171 29.84 -12.80 25.37
CA ARG A 171 30.93 -12.14 24.67
C ARG A 171 30.42 -10.84 24.05
N VAL A 172 30.98 -9.72 24.47
CA VAL A 172 30.68 -8.39 23.92
C VAL A 172 31.63 -8.05 22.78
N ILE A 173 31.08 -7.52 21.68
CA ILE A 173 31.83 -6.92 20.58
C ILE A 173 31.43 -5.44 20.52
N PRO A 174 32.29 -4.51 21.00
CA PRO A 174 32.04 -3.09 20.87
C PRO A 174 32.29 -2.62 19.43
N GLY A 175 31.60 -1.58 19.01
CA GLY A 175 31.84 -0.89 17.75
C GLY A 175 31.34 0.54 17.76
N GLN A 176 31.74 1.30 16.74
CA GLN A 176 31.29 2.67 16.52
C GLN A 176 31.21 2.94 15.02
N TYR A 177 30.23 3.74 14.62
CA TYR A 177 30.18 4.36 13.30
C TYR A 177 29.78 5.83 13.44
N SER A 178 30.36 6.70 12.61
CA SER A 178 30.01 8.12 12.53
C SER A 178 29.75 8.49 11.08
N ALA A 179 28.75 9.33 10.84
CA ALA A 179 28.37 9.81 9.52
C ALA A 179 27.87 11.25 9.65
N SER A 180 28.52 12.18 8.93
CA SER A 180 28.31 13.62 9.11
C SER A 180 28.53 14.06 10.56
N ASP A 181 27.50 14.61 11.20
CA ASP A 181 27.40 15.05 12.59
C ASP A 181 26.86 13.95 13.54
N HIS A 182 26.39 12.83 13.02
CA HIS A 182 25.88 11.72 13.84
C HIS A 182 27.00 10.74 14.25
N THR A 183 26.97 10.26 15.49
CA THR A 183 27.83 9.19 16.00
C THR A 183 27.01 8.13 16.72
N VAL A 184 27.19 6.87 16.35
CA VAL A 184 26.59 5.73 17.02
C VAL A 184 27.67 4.83 17.58
N THR A 185 27.60 4.56 18.88
CA THR A 185 28.39 3.53 19.56
C THR A 185 27.49 2.34 19.86
N TYR A 186 28.04 1.12 19.82
CA TYR A 186 27.25 -0.07 20.12
C TYR A 186 28.05 -1.16 20.81
N ASN A 187 27.33 -2.00 21.57
CA ASN A 187 27.81 -3.25 22.13
C ASN A 187 26.95 -4.41 21.59
N ALA A 188 27.54 -5.26 20.76
CA ALA A 188 26.89 -6.48 20.27
C ALA A 188 27.21 -7.66 21.21
N TYR A 189 26.19 -8.15 21.91
CA TYR A 189 26.28 -9.30 22.81
C TYR A 189 26.03 -10.59 22.03
N ILE A 190 27.00 -11.49 22.08
CA ILE A 190 27.04 -12.72 21.30
C ILE A 190 26.90 -13.93 22.23
N SER A 191 26.00 -14.85 21.86
CA SER A 191 25.80 -16.12 22.54
C SER A 191 27.03 -17.04 22.42
N PRO A 192 27.17 -18.08 23.27
CA PRO A 192 28.24 -19.08 23.14
C PRO A 192 28.27 -19.83 21.80
N LYS A 193 27.18 -19.78 21.01
CA LYS A 193 27.10 -20.36 19.66
C LYS A 193 27.58 -19.42 18.54
N GLY A 194 27.95 -18.19 18.86
CA GLY A 194 28.36 -17.17 17.89
C GLY A 194 27.22 -16.33 17.31
N GLU A 195 25.96 -16.60 17.66
CA GLU A 195 24.80 -15.81 17.22
C GLU A 195 24.64 -14.53 18.07
N PRO A 196 24.37 -13.35 17.48
CA PRO A 196 23.99 -12.15 18.23
C PRO A 196 22.65 -12.33 18.93
N VAL A 197 22.51 -11.80 20.15
CA VAL A 197 21.30 -11.88 20.97
C VAL A 197 20.81 -10.52 21.48
N LEU A 198 21.72 -9.55 21.63
CA LEU A 198 21.39 -8.15 21.85
C LEU A 198 22.40 -7.27 21.09
N VAL A 199 21.94 -6.21 20.45
CA VAL A 199 22.77 -5.04 20.13
C VAL A 199 22.22 -3.87 20.95
N ASP A 200 23.08 -3.29 21.78
CA ASP A 200 22.80 -2.13 22.62
C ASP A 200 23.53 -0.93 22.01
N GLU A 201 22.79 0.03 21.47
CA GLU A 201 23.25 1.17 20.66
C GLU A 201 22.98 2.48 21.39
N HIS A 202 24.00 3.33 21.54
CA HIS A 202 23.83 4.73 21.92
C HIS A 202 24.09 5.61 20.70
N ARG A 203 23.08 6.37 20.29
CA ARG A 203 23.08 7.23 19.11
C ARG A 203 23.06 8.70 19.52
N ASP A 204 24.16 9.39 19.24
CA ASP A 204 24.21 10.84 19.14
C ASP A 204 23.84 11.22 17.70
N LEU A 205 22.73 11.93 17.52
CA LEU A 205 22.22 12.38 16.23
C LEU A 205 22.46 13.90 16.04
N GLY A 206 23.45 14.47 16.74
CA GLY A 206 23.82 15.88 16.62
C GLY A 206 22.63 16.79 16.93
N ASP A 207 22.31 17.69 16.00
CA ASP A 207 21.20 18.63 16.14
C ASP A 207 19.82 17.94 16.21
N TYR A 208 19.71 16.67 15.79
CA TYR A 208 18.46 15.90 15.87
C TYR A 208 18.22 15.21 17.22
N GLY A 209 19.16 15.30 18.17
CA GLY A 209 19.05 14.79 19.53
C GLY A 209 19.74 13.43 19.75
N THR A 210 19.24 12.63 20.70
CA THR A 210 19.90 11.37 21.12
C THR A 210 18.90 10.21 21.23
N SER A 211 19.33 8.98 20.97
CA SER A 211 18.54 7.77 21.31
C SER A 211 19.37 6.58 21.77
N ASP A 212 18.85 5.87 22.77
CA ASP A 212 19.34 4.58 23.24
C ASP A 212 18.46 3.48 22.64
N VAL A 213 19.06 2.57 21.86
CA VAL A 213 18.36 1.57 21.04
C VAL A 213 18.82 0.17 21.41
N LYS A 214 17.86 -0.71 21.73
CA LYS A 214 18.10 -2.14 22.01
C LYS A 214 17.39 -3.02 21.00
N LEU A 215 18.20 -3.79 20.27
CA LEU A 215 17.77 -4.77 19.28
C LEU A 215 17.98 -6.17 19.84
N TYR A 216 16.91 -6.81 20.30
CA TYR A 216 16.96 -8.18 20.85
C TYR A 216 16.73 -9.19 19.74
N TYR A 217 17.53 -10.27 19.73
CA TYR A 217 17.46 -11.31 18.70
C TYR A 217 17.21 -12.68 19.31
N ARG A 218 16.52 -13.54 18.56
CA ARG A 218 16.29 -14.95 18.89
C ARG A 218 16.49 -15.80 17.65
N ASN A 219 17.43 -16.75 17.70
CA ASN A 219 17.80 -17.62 16.59
C ASN A 219 18.13 -16.83 15.30
N GLY A 220 18.90 -15.74 15.42
CA GLY A 220 19.25 -14.85 14.31
C GLY A 220 18.14 -13.94 13.78
N GLN A 221 16.91 -13.98 14.34
CA GLN A 221 15.80 -13.09 13.95
C GLN A 221 15.60 -11.98 14.97
N LEU A 222 15.29 -10.76 14.51
CA LEU A 222 14.90 -9.67 15.39
C LEU A 222 13.60 -10.03 16.12
N LEU A 223 13.62 -9.90 17.45
CA LEU A 223 12.53 -10.24 18.36
C LEU A 223 11.87 -8.98 18.94
N ARG A 224 12.68 -7.97 19.30
CA ARG A 224 12.22 -6.71 19.85
C ARG A 224 13.14 -5.57 19.45
N PHE A 225 12.54 -4.46 19.05
CA PHE A 225 13.18 -3.15 19.02
C PHE A 225 12.64 -2.35 20.20
N ALA A 226 13.53 -1.82 21.03
CA ALA A 226 13.21 -0.82 22.03
C ALA A 226 14.07 0.42 21.79
N GLU A 227 13.47 1.60 21.82
CA GLU A 227 14.17 2.88 21.72
C GLU A 227 13.66 3.81 22.81
N ASP A 228 14.57 4.46 23.53
CA ASP A 228 14.28 5.67 24.31
C ASP A 228 15.00 6.83 23.62
N ALA A 229 14.27 7.87 23.26
CA ALA A 229 14.80 8.94 22.42
C ALA A 229 14.32 10.31 22.88
N LYS A 230 15.24 11.28 22.79
CA LYS A 230 14.98 12.71 22.91
C LYS A 230 15.37 13.36 21.59
N ARG A 231 14.38 13.75 20.79
CA ARG A 231 14.59 14.32 19.44
C ARG A 231 14.05 15.75 19.35
N VAL A 232 14.58 16.53 18.42
CA VAL A 232 14.00 17.86 18.11
C VAL A 232 12.78 17.67 17.21
N ASN A 233 11.67 18.32 17.56
CA ASN A 233 10.41 18.22 16.82
C ASN A 233 10.42 19.19 15.63
N TYR A 234 10.43 18.65 14.40
CA TYR A 234 10.39 19.43 13.16
C TYR A 234 9.03 19.30 12.46
N GLY A 235 8.40 20.44 12.13
CA GLY A 235 7.20 20.50 11.28
C GLY A 235 5.87 20.23 12.00
N GLY A 236 5.84 20.35 13.33
CA GLY A 236 4.63 20.22 14.15
C GLY A 236 4.17 21.56 14.75
N SER A 237 3.03 21.56 15.46
CA SER A 237 2.50 22.77 16.12
C SER A 237 3.39 23.33 17.25
N ASN A 238 4.41 22.57 17.66
CA ASN A 238 5.42 22.93 18.65
C ASN A 238 6.82 22.71 18.04
N ASP A 239 7.15 23.46 16.99
CA ASP A 239 8.49 23.46 16.37
C ASP A 239 9.58 23.76 17.44
N ASP A 240 10.78 23.22 17.22
CA ASP A 240 11.97 23.34 18.08
C ASP A 240 11.84 22.83 19.54
N GLN A 241 10.71 22.28 19.95
CA GLN A 241 10.57 21.67 21.29
C GLN A 241 11.15 20.25 21.31
N PRO A 242 11.94 19.87 22.34
CA PRO A 242 12.41 18.48 22.49
C PRO A 242 11.26 17.51 22.77
N LEU A 243 11.06 16.57 21.84
CA LEU A 243 10.15 15.43 22.01
C LEU A 243 10.90 14.27 22.67
N GLN A 244 10.44 13.87 23.85
CA GLN A 244 10.85 12.60 24.48
C GLN A 244 9.82 11.51 24.14
N TYR A 245 10.28 10.36 23.67
CA TYR A 245 9.43 9.19 23.44
C TYR A 245 10.15 7.89 23.75
N THR A 246 9.37 6.88 24.16
CA THR A 246 9.83 5.50 24.26
C THR A 246 9.03 4.65 23.26
N LEU A 247 9.71 3.93 22.38
CA LEU A 247 9.12 3.04 21.38
C LEU A 247 9.47 1.59 21.70
N LYS A 248 8.47 0.70 21.69
CA LYS A 248 8.63 -0.75 21.90
C LYS A 248 7.87 -1.50 20.79
N LEU A 249 8.60 -2.16 19.91
CA LEU A 249 8.05 -2.95 18.80
C LEU A 249 8.44 -4.42 18.98
N ASP A 250 7.42 -5.27 19.10
CA ASP A 250 7.56 -6.71 19.28
C ASP A 250 7.35 -7.45 17.96
N PHE A 251 8.37 -8.19 17.52
CA PHE A 251 8.36 -8.93 16.27
C PHE A 251 8.05 -10.40 16.56
N ALA A 252 6.90 -10.88 16.07
CA ALA A 252 6.56 -12.29 16.13
C ALA A 252 7.48 -13.09 15.17
N GLN A 253 7.85 -14.32 15.55
CA GLN A 253 8.55 -15.24 14.64
C GLN A 253 7.61 -15.65 13.49
N GLY A 254 7.63 -14.88 12.40
CA GLY A 254 6.82 -15.12 11.21
C GLY A 254 6.72 -13.89 10.30
N ARG A 255 7.65 -13.78 9.34
CA ARG A 255 7.64 -12.91 8.15
C ARG A 255 7.15 -11.46 8.32
N PHE A 256 8.09 -10.51 8.23
CA PHE A 256 7.83 -9.09 7.98
C PHE A 256 7.03 -8.83 6.70
N ALA A 257 6.18 -7.79 6.76
CA ALA A 257 5.83 -6.84 5.70
C ALA A 257 5.14 -5.67 6.45
N SER A 258 5.81 -4.53 6.64
CA SER A 258 5.89 -3.39 5.70
C SER A 258 4.55 -2.68 5.59
#